data_AF-Q4DFF9-F1
#
_entry.id   AF-Q4DFF9-F1
#
_cell.length_a   1.000
_cell.length_b   1.000
_cell.length_c   1.000
_cell.angle_alpha   90.00
_cell.angle_beta   90.00
_cell.angle_gamma   90.00
#
_symmetry.space_group_name_H-M   'P 1'
#
loop_
_entity.id
_entity.type
_entity.pdbx_description
1 polymer ?
#
loop_
_entity_poly.entity_id
_entity_poly.type
_entity_poly.pdbx_seq_one_letter_code
_entity_poly.pdbx_strand_id
1 'polypeptide(L)'
;MTQRREERGRYRGRTRGSAKGAGRYRWKLALLAAVCLCLVVYLLQGEDDTIASVMLANDTQDLLSALRLAREKTSVSSIHTVTDCMMRVGLTLDGMLASTDDKSTATATQKIMTHTVETYRLATAFVLEVLSPLFQEKPRDVVLQNHRTEPKFLWRWIAVTAYALTTVLPEHFLALDDTETHGEVLVMGLHVLLHASNAASSSSFSPLLPTERAALVDCIHYEKNPRWEKFCSSGFSNLHGLEVRRAAILEELIALYPEYAPLRLHYVVALSLGRHAAKTEVVLGLIERERARLHTRTHVDPLHGAFLGLCKAFVSSVEKTRRVEATEGVVEGLRQINTCAQLLRPFHEDMGNWRHYFRGQERPDVMDKRQARRLLGAMTELLQEKGIPESLPPGLRACGEGD
;
A
#
# COMPACT_ATOMS: atom_id res chain seq x y z
N MET A 1 79.94 54.43 36.06
CA MET A 1 79.29 54.02 34.80
C MET A 1 80.03 52.83 34.22
N THR A 2 79.31 51.72 34.04
CA THR A 2 79.51 50.60 33.09
C THR A 2 80.92 50.07 32.80
N GLN A 3 81.18 48.81 33.18
CA GLN A 3 81.42 47.74 32.20
C GLN A 3 81.42 46.31 32.80
N ARG A 4 80.61 45.45 32.16
CA ARG A 4 80.80 44.03 31.83
C ARG A 4 81.32 43.03 32.88
N ARG A 5 80.51 41.98 33.12
CA ARG A 5 80.95 40.59 32.89
C ARG A 5 79.77 39.62 32.84
N GLU A 6 79.68 38.89 31.74
CA GLU A 6 78.92 37.65 31.58
C GLU A 6 79.66 36.45 32.19
N GLU A 7 78.87 35.40 32.43
CA GLU A 7 79.18 33.95 32.29
C GLU A 7 79.18 33.05 33.54
N ARG A 8 78.65 31.83 33.28
CA ARG A 8 78.73 30.53 33.99
C ARG A 8 77.59 30.30 35.01
N GLY A 9 76.76 29.27 34.97
CA GLY A 9 76.82 27.91 34.38
C GLY A 9 76.43 26.93 35.51
N ARG A 10 75.25 26.26 35.45
CA ARG A 10 75.02 24.85 35.02
C ARG A 10 74.89 23.83 36.19
N TYR A 11 74.00 22.84 35.99
CA TYR A 11 73.79 21.54 36.69
C TYR A 11 72.95 21.48 37.99
N ARG A 12 72.19 20.41 38.34
CA ARG A 12 71.37 19.32 37.72
C ARG A 12 71.05 18.31 38.86
N GLY A 13 69.87 17.68 38.87
CA GLY A 13 69.54 16.43 39.60
C GLY A 13 68.24 16.50 40.42
N ARG A 14 67.06 16.01 39.99
CA ARG A 14 66.57 14.61 39.80
C ARG A 14 66.61 13.81 41.11
N THR A 15 65.51 13.36 41.74
CA THR A 15 64.61 12.24 41.33
C THR A 15 63.37 12.12 42.26
N ARG A 16 62.21 11.68 41.75
CA ARG A 16 61.20 10.84 42.48
C ARG A 16 60.16 10.22 41.52
N GLY A 17 59.98 8.89 41.56
CA GLY A 17 59.00 8.07 40.79
C GLY A 17 57.56 8.17 41.34
N SER A 18 56.46 7.91 40.61
CA SER A 18 56.02 6.75 39.78
C SER A 18 55.76 5.48 40.61
N ALA A 19 54.62 4.77 40.61
CA ALA A 19 53.34 4.86 39.93
C ALA A 19 52.25 4.09 40.72
N LYS A 20 51.10 4.73 40.99
CA LYS A 20 49.80 4.07 41.29
C LYS A 20 48.68 4.94 40.70
N GLY A 21 48.47 4.87 39.38
CA GLY A 21 47.56 5.76 38.66
C GLY A 21 46.80 5.15 37.47
N ALA A 22 46.92 3.84 37.23
CA ALA A 22 46.39 3.21 36.01
C ALA A 22 44.85 3.10 35.94
N GLY A 23 44.13 3.16 37.07
CA GLY A 23 42.67 3.02 37.08
C GLY A 23 41.89 4.27 36.66
N ARG A 24 42.37 5.48 37.00
CA ARG A 24 41.67 6.74 36.71
C ARG A 24 41.81 7.20 35.24
N TYR A 25 42.87 6.81 34.56
CA TYR A 25 43.09 7.18 33.16
C TYR A 25 42.17 6.41 32.19
N ARG A 26 41.81 5.15 32.51
CA ARG A 26 40.95 4.33 31.65
C ARG A 26 39.54 4.90 31.49
N TRP A 27 38.94 5.42 32.55
CA TRP A 27 37.61 6.03 32.48
C TRP A 27 37.60 7.33 31.66
N LYS A 28 38.61 8.19 31.83
CA LYS A 28 38.72 9.42 31.02
C LYS A 28 38.92 9.12 29.54
N LEU A 29 39.71 8.10 29.21
CA LEU A 29 39.90 7.66 27.83
C LEU A 29 38.62 7.08 27.24
N ALA A 30 37.87 6.28 28.01
CA ALA A 30 36.59 5.74 27.58
C ALA A 30 35.54 6.83 27.36
N LEU A 31 35.52 7.85 28.22
CA LEU A 31 34.60 8.98 28.10
C LEU A 31 34.96 9.88 26.90
N LEU A 32 36.25 10.14 26.67
CA LEU A 32 36.73 10.85 25.48
C LEU A 32 36.44 10.05 24.21
N ALA A 33 36.65 8.74 24.22
CA ALA A 33 36.32 7.87 23.10
C ALA A 33 34.82 7.90 22.81
N ALA A 34 33.96 7.84 23.85
CA ALA A 34 32.51 7.96 23.69
C ALA A 34 32.10 9.32 23.11
N VAL A 35 32.68 10.43 23.59
CA VAL A 35 32.41 11.77 23.07
C VAL A 35 32.87 11.92 21.61
N CYS A 36 34.06 11.42 21.26
CA CYS A 36 34.53 11.39 19.87
C CYS A 36 33.62 10.53 18.99
N LEU A 37 33.14 9.39 19.50
CA LEU A 37 32.23 8.52 18.76
C LEU A 37 30.88 9.20 18.55
N CYS A 38 30.34 9.90 19.56
CA CYS A 38 29.15 10.73 19.43
C CYS A 38 29.33 11.88 18.44
N LEU A 39 30.50 12.55 18.44
CA LEU A 39 30.80 13.63 17.49
C LEU A 39 30.94 13.10 16.06
N VAL A 40 31.58 11.94 15.86
CA VAL A 40 31.68 11.29 14.55
C VAL A 40 30.29 10.88 14.07
N VAL A 41 29.46 10.29 14.94
CA VAL A 41 28.06 9.96 14.60
C VAL A 41 27.27 11.23 14.24
N TYR A 42 27.43 12.31 14.99
CA TYR A 42 26.74 13.58 14.72
C TYR A 42 27.19 14.23 13.40
N LEU A 43 28.49 14.21 13.10
CA LEU A 43 29.01 14.74 11.83
C LEU A 43 28.58 13.88 10.63
N LEU A 44 28.57 12.54 10.78
CA LEU A 44 28.09 11.64 9.74
C LEU A 44 26.59 11.79 9.50
N GLN A 45 25.78 11.93 10.56
CA GLN A 45 24.33 12.19 10.45
C GLN A 45 24.04 13.50 9.69
N GLY A 46 24.77 14.57 10.01
CA GLY A 46 24.61 15.85 9.31
C GLY A 46 24.98 15.80 7.83
N GLU A 47 25.95 14.96 7.44
CA GLU A 47 26.33 14.75 6.04
C GLU A 47 25.27 13.93 5.30
N ASP A 48 24.75 12.86 5.91
CA ASP A 48 23.71 11.99 5.33
C ASP A 48 22.42 12.77 4.97
N ASP A 49 21.96 13.67 5.85
CA ASP A 49 20.76 14.49 5.60
C ASP A 49 20.95 15.49 4.44
N THR A 50 22.15 16.07 4.32
CA THR A 50 22.47 16.97 3.20
C THR A 50 22.56 16.22 1.87
N ILE A 51 23.12 15.00 1.87
CA ILE A 51 23.17 14.15 0.68
C ILE A 51 21.75 13.74 0.27
N ALA A 52 20.93 13.28 1.22
CA ALA A 52 19.55 12.87 0.96
C ALA A 52 18.70 14.02 0.38
N SER A 53 18.80 15.23 0.94
CA SER A 53 18.06 16.39 0.44
C SER A 53 18.49 16.84 -0.96
N VAL A 54 19.79 16.77 -1.28
CA VAL A 54 20.30 17.04 -2.64
C VAL A 54 19.84 15.96 -3.63
N MET A 55 19.90 14.68 -3.25
CA MET A 55 19.40 13.58 -4.07
C MET A 55 17.90 13.74 -4.34
N LEU A 56 17.11 14.04 -3.31
CA LEU A 56 15.67 14.27 -3.44
C LEU A 56 15.35 15.43 -4.38
N ALA A 57 16.09 16.54 -4.29
CA ALA A 57 15.90 17.69 -5.19
C ALA A 57 16.21 17.33 -6.65
N ASN A 58 17.30 16.58 -6.89
CA ASN A 58 17.68 16.14 -8.24
C ASN A 58 16.67 15.13 -8.82
N ASP A 59 16.27 14.12 -8.05
CA ASP A 59 15.28 13.12 -8.47
C ASP A 59 13.91 13.76 -8.75
N THR A 60 13.55 14.79 -7.98
CA THR A 60 12.32 15.58 -8.21
C THR A 60 12.38 16.33 -9.54
N GLN A 61 13.53 16.94 -9.85
CA GLN A 61 13.72 17.64 -11.12
C GLN A 61 13.71 16.68 -12.32
N ASP A 62 14.30 15.50 -12.17
CA ASP A 62 14.23 14.41 -13.16
C ASP A 62 12.78 13.97 -13.39
N LEU A 63 12.02 13.75 -12.31
CA LEU A 63 10.60 13.37 -12.38
C LEU A 63 9.76 14.45 -13.08
N LEU A 64 9.96 15.72 -12.74
CA LEU A 64 9.25 16.83 -13.35
C LEU A 64 9.57 16.94 -14.86
N SER A 65 10.83 16.72 -15.24
CA SER A 65 11.27 16.72 -16.64
C SER A 65 10.68 15.55 -17.42
N ALA A 66 10.67 14.35 -16.83
CA ALA A 66 10.04 13.17 -17.40
C ALA A 66 8.52 13.36 -17.58
N LEU A 67 7.85 13.96 -16.58
CA LEU A 67 6.42 14.23 -16.62
C LEU A 67 6.05 15.22 -17.74
N ARG A 68 6.84 16.29 -17.92
CA ARG A 68 6.65 17.24 -19.03
C ARG A 68 6.76 16.54 -20.38
N LEU A 69 7.83 15.76 -20.57
CA LEU A 69 8.04 15.00 -21.81
C LEU A 69 6.92 13.99 -22.07
N ALA A 70 6.46 13.29 -21.04
CA ALA A 70 5.40 12.28 -21.16
C ALA A 70 4.04 12.90 -21.49
N ARG A 71 3.74 14.10 -20.99
CA ARG A 71 2.53 14.85 -21.37
C ARG A 71 2.56 15.35 -22.82
N GLU A 72 3.75 15.61 -23.38
CA GLU A 72 3.90 16.05 -24.77
C GLU A 72 3.83 14.88 -25.77
N LYS A 73 4.47 13.75 -25.47
CA LYS A 73 4.65 12.64 -26.42
C LYS A 73 3.83 11.39 -26.13
N THR A 74 3.29 11.24 -24.91
CA THR A 74 2.50 10.10 -24.39
C THR A 74 2.91 8.75 -24.99
N SER A 75 4.22 8.47 -24.98
CA SER A 75 4.82 7.25 -25.51
C SER A 75 5.15 6.26 -24.39
N VAL A 76 5.28 4.97 -24.72
CA VAL A 76 5.70 3.92 -23.75
C VAL A 76 6.98 4.31 -23.03
N SER A 77 8.00 4.73 -23.80
CA SER A 77 9.29 5.12 -23.25
C SER A 77 9.15 6.29 -22.29
N SER A 78 8.36 7.31 -22.64
CA SER A 78 8.17 8.46 -21.74
C SER A 78 7.37 8.11 -20.48
N ILE A 79 6.35 7.24 -20.57
CA ILE A 79 5.60 6.79 -19.39
C ILE A 79 6.49 5.92 -18.49
N HIS A 80 7.29 5.02 -19.08
CA HIS A 80 8.27 4.23 -18.36
C HIS A 80 9.30 5.12 -17.64
N THR A 81 9.82 6.15 -18.30
CA THR A 81 10.73 7.11 -17.67
C THR A 81 10.06 7.81 -16.49
N VAL A 82 8.79 8.20 -16.60
CA VAL A 82 8.03 8.76 -15.46
C VAL A 82 7.96 7.75 -14.32
N THR A 83 7.60 6.49 -14.58
CA THR A 83 7.48 5.48 -13.52
C THR A 83 8.82 5.14 -12.86
N ASP A 84 9.93 5.16 -13.60
CA ASP A 84 11.26 4.96 -13.02
C ASP A 84 11.69 6.14 -12.15
N CYS A 85 11.44 7.37 -12.59
CA CYS A 85 11.66 8.55 -11.77
C CYS A 85 10.77 8.55 -10.53
N MET A 86 9.51 8.12 -10.66
CA MET A 86 8.61 7.93 -9.52
C MET A 86 9.15 6.89 -8.54
N MET A 87 9.70 5.77 -9.04
CA MET A 87 10.29 4.76 -8.18
C MET A 87 11.46 5.33 -7.36
N ARG A 88 12.38 6.04 -8.00
CA ARG A 88 13.52 6.71 -7.34
C ARG A 88 13.05 7.70 -6.27
N VAL A 89 12.19 8.65 -6.65
CA VAL A 89 11.63 9.64 -5.72
C VAL A 89 10.88 8.98 -4.56
N GLY A 90 10.04 7.98 -4.85
CA GLY A 90 9.25 7.28 -3.84
C GLY A 90 10.12 6.54 -2.83
N LEU A 91 11.19 5.89 -3.29
CA LEU A 91 12.15 5.21 -2.41
C LEU A 91 12.93 6.19 -1.53
N THR A 92 13.35 7.34 -2.07
CA THR A 92 14.03 8.39 -1.29
C THR A 92 13.08 8.98 -0.25
N LEU A 93 11.82 9.27 -0.62
CA LEU A 93 10.79 9.77 0.29
C LEU A 93 10.49 8.77 1.43
N ASP A 94 10.20 7.51 1.09
CA ASP A 94 10.00 6.43 2.07
C ASP A 94 11.21 6.34 3.00
N GLY A 95 12.42 6.34 2.42
CA GLY A 95 13.70 6.40 3.10
C GLY A 95 13.75 7.45 4.22
N MET A 96 13.48 8.70 3.85
CA MET A 96 13.53 9.87 4.72
C MET A 96 12.41 9.91 5.76
N LEU A 97 11.18 9.53 5.39
CA LEU A 97 10.04 9.48 6.32
C LEU A 97 10.27 8.48 7.47
N ALA A 98 10.97 7.38 7.19
CA ALA A 98 11.32 6.40 8.21
C ALA A 98 12.46 6.84 9.14
N SER A 99 13.21 7.90 8.82
CA SER A 99 14.35 8.38 9.60
C SER A 99 14.11 9.73 10.31
N THR A 100 12.99 10.40 10.06
CA THR A 100 12.65 11.69 10.69
C THR A 100 12.21 11.53 12.15
N ASP A 101 13.17 11.40 13.07
CA ASP A 101 12.93 11.55 14.52
C ASP A 101 13.25 12.97 15.05
N ASP A 102 13.95 13.81 14.27
CA ASP A 102 14.51 15.08 14.77
C ASP A 102 13.87 16.36 14.21
N LYS A 103 13.49 17.27 15.12
CA LYS A 103 12.82 18.56 14.81
C LYS A 103 13.70 19.60 14.11
N SER A 104 15.04 19.47 14.13
CA SER A 104 15.97 20.53 13.69
C SER A 104 16.27 20.51 12.19
N THR A 105 16.28 19.34 11.56
CA THR A 105 16.42 19.16 10.10
C THR A 105 15.14 19.54 9.34
N ALA A 106 14.05 19.82 10.06
CA ALA A 106 12.74 20.05 9.49
C ALA A 106 12.71 21.18 8.45
N THR A 107 13.25 22.37 8.70
CA THR A 107 12.84 23.56 7.90
C THR A 107 13.33 23.57 6.44
N ALA A 108 14.60 23.26 6.16
CA ALA A 108 15.14 23.26 4.80
C ALA A 108 14.66 22.03 4.02
N THR A 109 14.69 20.88 4.68
CA THR A 109 14.15 19.62 4.15
C THR A 109 12.65 19.75 3.90
N GLN A 110 11.88 20.49 4.71
CA GLN A 110 10.43 20.67 4.54
C GLN A 110 10.09 21.26 3.18
N LYS A 111 10.77 22.33 2.75
CA LYS A 111 10.45 22.96 1.47
C LYS A 111 10.70 22.02 0.29
N ILE A 112 11.83 21.31 0.31
CA ILE A 112 12.16 20.30 -0.70
C ILE A 112 11.14 19.17 -0.64
N MET A 113 10.81 18.68 0.56
CA MET A 113 9.85 17.62 0.81
C MET A 113 8.46 17.97 0.27
N THR A 114 7.93 19.15 0.58
CA THR A 114 6.63 19.62 0.09
C THR A 114 6.61 19.65 -1.44
N HIS A 115 7.60 20.28 -2.07
CA HIS A 115 7.68 20.34 -3.53
C HIS A 115 7.82 18.95 -4.18
N THR A 116 8.57 18.06 -3.53
CA THR A 116 8.77 16.69 -4.01
C THR A 116 7.48 15.90 -3.94
N VAL A 117 6.76 15.97 -2.82
CA VAL A 117 5.47 15.28 -2.64
C VAL A 117 4.42 15.81 -3.62
N GLU A 118 4.34 17.12 -3.83
CA GLU A 118 3.45 17.71 -4.84
C GLU A 118 3.76 17.17 -6.25
N THR A 119 5.03 17.15 -6.63
CA THR A 119 5.48 16.60 -7.91
C THR A 119 5.18 15.10 -8.03
N TYR A 120 5.38 14.36 -6.94
CA TYR A 120 5.11 12.93 -6.86
C TYR A 120 3.61 12.64 -7.02
N ARG A 121 2.74 13.41 -6.37
CA ARG A 121 1.28 13.33 -6.55
C ARG A 121 0.86 13.63 -7.99
N LEU A 122 1.43 14.66 -8.61
CA LEU A 122 1.14 15.01 -10.01
C LEU A 122 1.54 13.88 -10.98
N ALA A 123 2.67 13.23 -10.72
CA ALA A 123 3.12 12.07 -11.49
C ALA A 123 2.20 10.85 -11.27
N THR A 124 1.83 10.55 -10.03
CA THR A 124 0.85 9.49 -9.71
C THR A 124 -0.49 9.72 -10.41
N ALA A 125 -1.02 10.94 -10.35
CA ALA A 125 -2.26 11.30 -11.05
C ALA A 125 -2.16 11.12 -12.56
N PHE A 126 -1.02 11.50 -13.16
CA PHE A 126 -0.77 11.29 -14.59
C PHE A 126 -0.73 9.80 -14.95
N VAL A 127 -0.04 8.96 -14.18
CA VAL A 127 0.02 7.51 -14.47
C VAL A 127 -1.37 6.87 -14.28
N LEU A 128 -2.17 7.32 -13.31
CA LEU A 128 -3.56 6.89 -13.16
C LEU A 128 -4.43 7.26 -14.37
N GLU A 129 -4.24 8.46 -14.92
CA GLU A 129 -4.94 8.89 -16.14
C GLU A 129 -4.58 7.97 -17.33
N VAL A 130 -3.29 7.67 -17.50
CA VAL A 130 -2.80 6.73 -18.52
C VAL A 130 -3.37 5.32 -18.34
N LEU A 131 -3.47 4.84 -17.10
CA LEU A 131 -4.02 3.53 -16.77
C LEU A 131 -5.57 3.50 -16.77
N SER A 132 -6.24 4.64 -16.79
CA SER A 132 -7.70 4.73 -16.66
C SER A 132 -8.46 3.92 -17.73
N PRO A 133 -8.09 3.94 -19.02
CA PRO A 133 -8.80 3.14 -20.02
C PRO A 133 -8.67 1.62 -19.79
N LEU A 134 -7.55 1.19 -19.16
CA LEU A 134 -7.34 -0.21 -18.76
C LEU A 134 -8.29 -0.58 -17.61
N PHE A 135 -8.42 0.30 -16.63
CA PHE A 135 -9.27 0.10 -15.45
C PHE A 135 -10.77 0.18 -15.75
N GLN A 136 -11.16 0.92 -16.79
CA GLN A 136 -12.56 1.10 -17.19
C GLN A 136 -13.05 0.05 -18.21
N GLU A 137 -12.21 -0.89 -18.64
CA GLU A 137 -12.52 -1.89 -19.69
C GLU A 137 -13.09 -1.28 -21.00
N LYS A 138 -12.84 0.00 -21.27
CA LYS A 138 -13.38 0.70 -22.44
C LYS A 138 -12.77 0.17 -23.75
N PRO A 139 -13.52 0.20 -24.88
CA PRO A 139 -12.95 -0.08 -26.20
C PRO A 139 -11.73 0.81 -26.43
N ARG A 140 -10.65 0.13 -26.82
CA ARG A 140 -9.26 0.46 -26.47
C ARG A 140 -8.77 1.82 -26.97
N ASP A 141 -8.17 2.60 -26.07
CA ASP A 141 -7.32 3.74 -26.43
C ASP A 141 -6.06 3.27 -27.19
N VAL A 142 -5.61 4.07 -28.18
CA VAL A 142 -4.51 3.73 -29.11
C VAL A 142 -3.22 3.41 -28.34
N VAL A 143 -3.00 4.09 -27.21
CA VAL A 143 -1.85 3.89 -26.34
C VAL A 143 -1.82 2.45 -25.81
N LEU A 144 -2.90 1.99 -25.18
CA LEU A 144 -3.00 0.62 -24.64
C LEU A 144 -3.05 -0.46 -25.72
N GLN A 145 -3.56 -0.17 -26.93
CA GLN A 145 -3.55 -1.12 -28.04
C GLN A 145 -2.13 -1.53 -28.43
N ASN A 146 -1.20 -0.57 -28.44
CA ASN A 146 0.21 -0.81 -28.72
C ASN A 146 0.91 -1.63 -27.62
N HIS A 147 0.29 -1.80 -26.44
CA HIS A 147 0.90 -2.45 -25.28
C HIS A 147 0.58 -3.94 -25.14
N ARG A 148 -0.17 -4.53 -26.07
CA ARG A 148 -0.48 -5.98 -26.01
C ARG A 148 0.78 -6.86 -25.97
N THR A 149 1.89 -6.37 -26.52
CA THR A 149 3.15 -7.13 -26.60
C THR A 149 3.98 -7.08 -25.31
N GLU A 150 3.69 -6.17 -24.37
CA GLU A 150 4.55 -5.94 -23.20
C GLU A 150 3.77 -5.77 -21.89
N PRO A 151 2.98 -6.78 -21.47
CA PRO A 151 2.18 -6.71 -20.24
C PRO A 151 2.99 -6.48 -18.96
N LYS A 152 4.29 -6.80 -19.01
CA LYS A 152 5.24 -6.53 -17.93
C LYS A 152 5.33 -5.04 -17.59
N PHE A 153 5.24 -4.14 -18.57
CA PHE A 153 5.28 -2.70 -18.29
C PHE A 153 4.00 -2.21 -17.62
N LEU A 154 2.83 -2.71 -18.04
CA LEU A 154 1.55 -2.35 -17.40
C LEU A 154 1.54 -2.73 -15.92
N TRP A 155 1.93 -3.97 -15.58
CA TRP A 155 2.01 -4.40 -14.19
C TRP A 155 3.03 -3.59 -13.38
N ARG A 156 4.16 -3.20 -13.97
CA ARG A 156 5.12 -2.28 -13.33
C ARG A 156 4.48 -0.94 -13.03
N TRP A 157 3.80 -0.32 -14.00
CA TRP A 157 3.15 0.98 -13.80
C TRP A 157 2.07 0.92 -12.72
N ILE A 158 1.27 -0.15 -12.70
CA ILE A 158 0.28 -0.40 -11.64
C ILE A 158 0.98 -0.53 -10.28
N ALA A 159 2.08 -1.29 -10.20
CA ALA A 159 2.80 -1.52 -8.95
C ALA A 159 3.49 -0.25 -8.41
N VAL A 160 4.09 0.57 -9.28
CA VAL A 160 4.67 1.87 -8.89
C VAL A 160 3.59 2.81 -8.40
N THR A 161 2.45 2.87 -9.09
CA THR A 161 1.30 3.70 -8.70
C THR A 161 0.71 3.24 -7.36
N ALA A 162 0.58 1.92 -7.15
CA ALA A 162 0.14 1.36 -5.89
C ALA A 162 1.14 1.67 -4.77
N TYR A 163 2.45 1.54 -5.00
CA TYR A 163 3.46 1.89 -4.01
C TYR A 163 3.36 3.36 -3.56
N ALA A 164 3.12 4.28 -4.50
CA ALA A 164 2.86 5.67 -4.19
C ALA A 164 1.62 5.84 -3.29
N LEU A 165 0.49 5.20 -3.65
CA LEU A 165 -0.80 5.39 -3.00
C LEU A 165 -1.01 4.59 -1.70
N THR A 166 -0.23 3.53 -1.48
CA THR A 166 -0.44 2.58 -0.37
C THR A 166 0.76 2.47 0.56
N THR A 167 1.80 3.29 0.34
CA THR A 167 3.00 3.31 1.17
C THR A 167 3.53 4.73 1.29
N VAL A 168 4.06 5.30 0.20
CA VAL A 168 4.80 6.58 0.31
C VAL A 168 3.92 7.77 0.70
N LEU A 169 2.81 7.98 -0.02
CA LEU A 169 1.91 9.10 0.24
C LEU A 169 1.14 8.96 1.57
N PRO A 170 0.57 7.78 1.91
CA PRO A 170 -0.05 7.59 3.22
C PRO A 170 0.89 7.92 4.38
N GLU A 171 2.13 7.41 4.37
CA GLU A 171 3.12 7.68 5.43
C GLU A 171 3.45 9.17 5.51
N HIS A 172 3.59 9.85 4.37
CA HIS A 172 3.80 11.29 4.36
C HIS A 172 2.64 12.06 5.01
N PHE A 173 1.40 11.76 4.65
CA PHE A 173 0.24 12.46 5.21
C PHE A 173 -0.02 12.09 6.66
N LEU A 174 0.33 10.86 7.08
CA LEU A 174 0.32 10.47 8.48
C LEU A 174 1.33 11.30 9.28
N ALA A 175 2.54 11.51 8.76
CA ALA A 175 3.56 12.34 9.39
C ALA A 175 3.18 13.84 9.49
N LEU A 176 2.22 14.29 8.68
CA LEU A 176 1.65 15.65 8.72
C LEU A 176 0.37 15.75 9.56
N ASP A 177 -0.07 14.66 10.21
CA ASP A 177 -1.38 14.55 10.87
C ASP A 177 -2.58 14.87 9.95
N ASP A 178 -2.43 14.75 8.62
CA ASP A 178 -3.49 14.95 7.63
C ASP A 178 -4.23 13.62 7.35
N THR A 179 -5.03 13.20 8.33
CA THR A 179 -5.76 11.93 8.30
C THR A 179 -6.79 11.83 7.17
N GLU A 180 -7.34 12.97 6.73
CA GLU A 180 -8.30 13.02 5.62
C GLU A 180 -7.61 12.72 4.28
N THR A 181 -6.50 13.42 3.97
CA THR A 181 -5.76 13.16 2.72
C THR A 181 -5.11 11.77 2.76
N HIS A 182 -4.64 11.33 3.93
CA HIS A 182 -4.15 9.97 4.14
C HIS A 182 -5.24 8.92 3.79
N GLY A 183 -6.47 9.07 4.32
CA GLY A 183 -7.58 8.18 4.00
C GLY A 183 -7.98 8.23 2.52
N GLU A 184 -7.96 9.42 1.92
CA GLU A 184 -8.23 9.63 0.49
C GLU A 184 -7.26 8.81 -0.39
N VAL A 185 -5.94 8.93 -0.16
CA VAL A 185 -4.94 8.23 -1.00
C VAL A 185 -5.02 6.71 -0.84
N LEU A 186 -5.33 6.21 0.36
CA LEU A 186 -5.55 4.79 0.60
C LEU A 186 -6.77 4.27 -0.16
N VAL A 187 -7.87 5.03 -0.21
CA VAL A 187 -9.05 4.68 -1.02
C VAL A 187 -8.73 4.67 -2.51
N MET A 188 -7.94 5.63 -3.01
CA MET A 188 -7.45 5.60 -4.39
C MET A 188 -6.59 4.35 -4.66
N GLY A 189 -5.71 3.99 -3.73
CA GLY A 189 -4.92 2.76 -3.80
C GLY A 189 -5.80 1.49 -3.84
N LEU A 190 -6.86 1.45 -3.03
CA LEU A 190 -7.82 0.36 -3.02
C LEU A 190 -8.52 0.19 -4.38
N HIS A 191 -8.93 1.30 -5.01
CA HIS A 191 -9.48 1.31 -6.38
C HIS A 191 -8.50 0.75 -7.39
N VAL A 192 -7.24 1.21 -7.39
CA VAL A 192 -6.22 0.72 -8.32
C VAL A 192 -6.05 -0.79 -8.23
N LEU A 193 -5.95 -1.33 -7.02
CA LEU A 193 -5.77 -2.77 -6.81
C LEU A 193 -7.00 -3.59 -7.22
N LEU A 194 -8.20 -3.04 -7.01
CA LEU A 194 -9.44 -3.68 -7.41
C LEU A 194 -9.58 -3.70 -8.94
N HIS A 195 -9.37 -2.55 -9.58
CA HIS A 195 -9.42 -2.42 -11.04
C HIS A 195 -8.34 -3.25 -11.73
N ALA A 196 -7.13 -3.31 -11.19
CA ALA A 196 -6.07 -4.19 -11.70
C ALA A 196 -6.48 -5.67 -11.64
N SER A 197 -7.10 -6.10 -10.54
CA SER A 197 -7.62 -7.48 -10.39
C SER A 197 -8.73 -7.80 -11.41
N ASN A 198 -9.65 -6.85 -11.63
CA ASN A 198 -10.72 -6.98 -12.61
C ASN A 198 -10.17 -7.05 -14.04
N ALA A 199 -9.27 -6.14 -14.40
CA ALA A 199 -8.66 -6.09 -15.72
C ALA A 199 -7.86 -7.37 -16.02
N ALA A 200 -7.19 -7.95 -15.01
CA ALA A 200 -6.50 -9.25 -15.14
C ALA A 200 -7.45 -10.45 -15.26
N SER A 201 -8.70 -10.32 -14.83
CA SER A 201 -9.72 -11.37 -14.87
C SER A 201 -10.56 -11.36 -16.15
N SER A 202 -10.47 -10.31 -16.95
CA SER A 202 -11.24 -10.14 -18.19
C SER A 202 -10.62 -10.92 -19.35
N SER A 203 -11.41 -11.78 -20.01
CA SER A 203 -11.01 -12.50 -21.22
C SER A 203 -10.64 -11.55 -22.36
N SER A 204 -11.24 -10.35 -22.38
CA SER A 204 -10.99 -9.28 -23.36
C SER A 204 -9.59 -8.66 -23.25
N PHE A 205 -8.92 -8.85 -22.10
CA PHE A 205 -7.61 -8.27 -21.77
C PHE A 205 -6.53 -9.35 -21.63
N SER A 206 -6.23 -9.99 -22.77
CA SER A 206 -5.11 -10.93 -22.90
C SER A 206 -3.75 -10.48 -22.30
N PRO A 207 -3.33 -9.19 -22.35
CA PRO A 207 -2.02 -8.83 -21.79
C PRO A 207 -1.94 -9.02 -20.27
N LEU A 208 -2.97 -8.70 -19.50
CA LEU A 208 -2.88 -8.80 -18.03
C LEU A 208 -3.11 -10.21 -17.49
N LEU A 209 -3.55 -11.17 -18.32
CA LEU A 209 -3.74 -12.56 -17.90
C LEU A 209 -2.41 -13.08 -17.36
N PRO A 210 -2.27 -13.28 -16.04
CA PRO A 210 -1.09 -13.92 -15.51
C PRO A 210 -1.11 -15.36 -16.03
N THR A 211 0.02 -15.85 -16.55
CA THR A 211 0.20 -17.30 -16.51
C THR A 211 0.30 -17.67 -15.04
N GLU A 212 -0.37 -18.73 -14.59
CA GLU A 212 -0.44 -19.10 -13.15
C GLU A 212 0.93 -19.18 -12.44
N ARG A 213 2.01 -19.28 -13.22
CA ARG A 213 3.39 -19.41 -12.76
C ARG A 213 4.24 -18.15 -12.93
N ALA A 214 3.76 -17.10 -13.61
CA ALA A 214 4.51 -15.86 -13.79
C ALA A 214 4.11 -14.82 -12.74
N ALA A 215 5.11 -14.19 -12.13
CA ALA A 215 4.87 -13.03 -11.29
C ALA A 215 4.28 -11.88 -12.11
N LEU A 216 3.39 -11.09 -11.49
CA LEU A 216 2.83 -9.90 -12.15
C LEU A 216 3.96 -8.90 -12.42
N VAL A 217 4.85 -8.75 -11.44
CA VAL A 217 6.06 -7.94 -11.54
C VAL A 217 7.26 -8.79 -11.12
N ASP A 218 8.33 -8.75 -11.93
CA ASP A 218 9.65 -9.23 -11.52
C ASP A 218 10.31 -8.18 -10.61
N CYS A 219 10.02 -8.28 -9.31
CA CYS A 219 10.32 -7.25 -8.32
C CYS A 219 11.82 -6.95 -8.21
N ILE A 220 12.65 -8.00 -8.09
CA ILE A 220 14.10 -7.91 -7.91
C ILE A 220 14.79 -7.39 -9.18
N HIS A 221 14.30 -7.78 -10.35
CA HIS A 221 14.87 -7.33 -11.61
C HIS A 221 14.53 -5.86 -11.93
N TYR A 222 13.36 -5.39 -11.47
CA TYR A 222 12.97 -4.00 -11.69
C TYR A 222 13.77 -3.02 -10.82
N GLU A 223 13.87 -3.29 -9.52
CA GLU A 223 14.55 -2.41 -8.57
C GLU A 223 15.10 -3.24 -7.40
N LYS A 224 16.37 -2.99 -7.03
CA LYS A 224 17.12 -3.79 -6.04
C LYS A 224 17.05 -3.20 -4.63
N ASN A 225 16.21 -2.20 -4.39
CA ASN A 225 15.96 -1.66 -3.07
C ASN A 225 15.16 -2.65 -2.19
N PRO A 226 15.63 -3.03 -0.99
CA PRO A 226 14.92 -3.96 -0.11
C PRO A 226 13.50 -3.52 0.30
N ARG A 227 13.20 -2.21 0.39
CA ARG A 227 11.84 -1.72 0.70
C ARG A 227 10.89 -1.99 -0.45
N TRP A 228 11.32 -1.68 -1.68
CA TRP A 228 10.56 -2.03 -2.89
C TRP A 228 10.39 -3.54 -3.02
N GLU A 229 11.46 -4.31 -2.86
CA GLU A 229 11.41 -5.77 -2.98
C GLU A 229 10.39 -6.37 -2.01
N LYS A 230 10.39 -5.92 -0.75
CA LYS A 230 9.40 -6.34 0.26
C LYS A 230 7.98 -5.93 -0.12
N PHE A 231 7.79 -4.69 -0.56
CA PHE A 231 6.47 -4.20 -1.00
C PHE A 231 5.93 -5.01 -2.19
N CYS A 232 6.76 -5.16 -3.21
CA CYS A 232 6.39 -5.77 -4.48
C CYS A 232 6.22 -7.29 -4.35
N SER A 233 7.10 -8.00 -3.64
CA SER A 233 6.97 -9.46 -3.47
C SER A 233 5.71 -9.85 -2.69
N SER A 234 5.31 -9.05 -1.70
CA SER A 234 4.09 -9.28 -0.91
C SER A 234 2.80 -8.92 -1.67
N GLY A 235 2.82 -7.86 -2.50
CA GLY A 235 1.62 -7.36 -3.19
C GLY A 235 1.45 -7.79 -4.65
N PHE A 236 2.55 -8.01 -5.37
CA PHE A 236 2.58 -8.11 -6.85
C PHE A 236 3.28 -9.38 -7.36
N SER A 237 3.58 -10.34 -6.48
CA SER A 237 4.06 -11.66 -6.89
C SER A 237 3.01 -12.48 -7.63
N ASN A 238 1.72 -12.27 -7.36
CA ASN A 238 0.59 -12.89 -8.05
C ASN A 238 -0.71 -12.14 -7.69
N LEU A 239 -1.83 -12.54 -8.30
CA LEU A 239 -3.11 -11.87 -8.04
C LEU A 239 -3.66 -12.06 -6.61
N HIS A 240 -3.18 -13.03 -5.82
CA HIS A 240 -3.52 -13.13 -4.40
C HIS A 240 -2.76 -12.09 -3.56
N GLY A 241 -1.55 -11.69 -3.98
CA GLY A 241 -0.83 -10.57 -3.37
C GLY A 241 -1.64 -9.27 -3.41
N LEU A 242 -2.39 -9.02 -4.49
CA LEU A 242 -3.29 -7.87 -4.57
C LEU A 242 -4.40 -7.93 -3.52
N GLU A 243 -4.97 -9.12 -3.26
CA GLU A 243 -6.00 -9.33 -2.23
C GLU A 243 -5.45 -9.04 -0.84
N VAL A 244 -4.23 -9.51 -0.55
CA VAL A 244 -3.51 -9.23 0.71
C VAL A 244 -3.26 -7.73 0.87
N ARG A 245 -2.83 -7.04 -0.19
CA ARG A 245 -2.60 -5.59 -0.14
C ARG A 245 -3.90 -4.81 0.10
N ARG A 246 -5.01 -5.22 -0.51
CA ARG A 246 -6.33 -4.60 -0.23
C ARG A 246 -6.73 -4.78 1.24
N ALA A 247 -6.51 -5.96 1.82
CA ALA A 247 -6.80 -6.20 3.23
C ALA A 247 -5.95 -5.32 4.16
N ALA A 248 -4.65 -5.14 3.86
CA ALA A 248 -3.77 -4.27 4.63
C ALA A 248 -4.22 -2.79 4.61
N ILE A 249 -4.58 -2.26 3.43
CA ILE A 249 -5.13 -0.90 3.29
C ILE A 249 -6.42 -0.74 4.12
N LEU A 250 -7.29 -1.76 4.09
CA LEU A 250 -8.55 -1.72 4.82
C LEU A 250 -8.33 -1.77 6.33
N GLU A 251 -7.32 -2.48 6.82
CA GLU A 251 -6.94 -2.48 8.24
C GLU A 251 -6.49 -1.09 8.70
N GLU A 252 -5.69 -0.40 7.89
CA GLU A 252 -5.25 0.97 8.13
C GLU A 252 -6.41 1.98 8.11
N LEU A 253 -7.27 1.92 7.09
CA LEU A 253 -8.49 2.74 7.02
C LEU A 253 -9.43 2.50 8.22
N ILE A 254 -9.53 1.26 8.69
CA ILE A 254 -10.28 0.90 9.89
C ILE A 254 -9.64 1.48 11.15
N ALA A 255 -8.31 1.57 11.22
CA ALA A 255 -7.63 2.19 12.37
C ALA A 255 -7.98 3.69 12.46
N LEU A 256 -8.12 4.37 11.33
CA LEU A 256 -8.55 5.77 11.27
C LEU A 256 -10.04 5.94 11.61
N TYR A 257 -10.89 5.05 11.10
CA TYR A 257 -12.35 5.16 11.20
C TYR A 257 -12.97 3.88 11.79
N PRO A 258 -12.74 3.58 13.08
CA PRO A 258 -13.02 2.26 13.66
C PRO A 258 -14.51 1.88 13.69
N GLU A 259 -15.41 2.85 13.77
CA GLU A 259 -16.85 2.61 13.84
C GLU A 259 -17.58 2.65 12.49
N TYR A 260 -16.85 2.94 11.40
CA TYR A 260 -17.46 3.11 10.08
C TYR A 260 -17.74 1.76 9.41
N ALA A 261 -19.02 1.36 9.37
CA ALA A 261 -19.45 0.05 8.89
C ALA A 261 -19.01 -0.26 7.44
N PRO A 262 -19.04 0.69 6.49
CA PRO A 262 -18.62 0.42 5.11
C PRO A 262 -17.22 -0.20 4.98
N LEU A 263 -16.24 0.29 5.74
CA LEU A 263 -14.89 -0.25 5.74
C LEU A 263 -14.82 -1.65 6.36
N ARG A 264 -15.59 -1.90 7.43
CA ARG A 264 -15.71 -3.21 8.08
C ARG A 264 -16.24 -4.26 7.12
N LEU A 265 -17.26 -3.93 6.32
CA LEU A 265 -17.79 -4.83 5.30
C LEU A 265 -16.72 -5.18 4.26
N HIS A 266 -16.08 -4.17 3.69
CA HIS A 266 -14.99 -4.34 2.73
C HIS A 266 -13.90 -5.26 3.27
N TYR A 267 -13.50 -5.05 4.53
CA TYR A 267 -12.46 -5.86 5.17
C TYR A 267 -12.88 -7.32 5.38
N VAL A 268 -14.10 -7.56 5.89
CA VAL A 268 -14.65 -8.92 6.03
C VAL A 268 -14.67 -9.63 4.69
N VAL A 269 -15.10 -8.95 3.61
CA VAL A 269 -15.14 -9.54 2.27
C VAL A 269 -13.74 -9.86 1.76
N ALA A 270 -12.78 -8.94 1.92
CA ALA A 270 -11.39 -9.14 1.52
C ALA A 270 -10.77 -10.36 2.21
N LEU A 271 -10.97 -10.51 3.53
CA LEU A 271 -10.46 -11.65 4.30
C LEU A 271 -11.20 -12.95 3.99
N SER A 272 -12.53 -12.91 3.86
CA SER A 272 -13.34 -14.12 3.62
C SER A 272 -13.07 -14.73 2.27
N LEU A 273 -12.93 -13.89 1.23
CA LEU A 273 -12.78 -14.35 -0.13
C LEU A 273 -11.31 -14.46 -0.57
N GLY A 274 -10.37 -13.96 0.23
CA GLY A 274 -8.93 -14.09 -0.01
C GLY A 274 -8.36 -15.38 0.60
N ARG A 275 -7.95 -16.35 -0.23
CA ARG A 275 -7.48 -17.68 0.22
C ARG A 275 -6.30 -17.65 1.20
N HIS A 276 -5.50 -16.58 1.17
CA HIS A 276 -4.26 -16.45 1.92
C HIS A 276 -4.24 -15.23 2.84
N ALA A 277 -5.35 -14.51 2.97
CA ALA A 277 -5.38 -13.27 3.74
C ALA A 277 -5.40 -13.54 5.25
N ALA A 278 -6.14 -14.55 5.70
CA ALA A 278 -6.22 -14.93 7.11
C ALA A 278 -6.58 -16.41 7.29
N LYS A 279 -6.36 -16.94 8.50
CA LYS A 279 -6.84 -18.27 8.89
C LYS A 279 -8.37 -18.27 9.02
N THR A 280 -9.01 -19.37 8.65
CA THR A 280 -10.47 -19.52 8.67
C THR A 280 -11.09 -19.13 10.02
N GLU A 281 -10.54 -19.57 11.14
CA GLU A 281 -11.11 -19.32 12.46
C GLU A 281 -11.07 -17.83 12.83
N VAL A 282 -10.03 -17.12 12.37
CA VAL A 282 -9.90 -15.67 12.55
C VAL A 282 -10.99 -14.94 11.76
N VAL A 283 -11.24 -15.37 10.53
CA VAL A 283 -12.29 -14.79 9.68
C VAL A 283 -13.68 -15.05 10.25
N LEU A 284 -13.98 -16.28 10.66
CA LEU A 284 -15.26 -16.61 11.29
C LEU A 284 -15.48 -15.81 12.58
N GLY A 285 -14.45 -15.70 13.42
CA GLY A 285 -14.51 -14.89 14.65
C GLY A 285 -14.71 -13.39 14.38
N LEU A 286 -14.16 -12.86 13.28
CA LEU A 286 -14.42 -11.49 12.84
C LEU A 286 -15.87 -11.32 12.37
N ILE A 287 -16.39 -12.23 11.55
CA ILE A 287 -17.77 -12.16 11.03
C ILE A 287 -18.78 -12.16 12.18
N GLU A 288 -18.62 -13.05 13.16
CA GLU A 288 -19.52 -13.10 14.32
C GLU A 288 -19.45 -11.82 15.15
N ARG A 289 -18.26 -11.26 15.32
CA ARG A 289 -18.08 -9.98 16.01
C ARG A 289 -18.77 -8.82 15.29
N GLU A 290 -18.61 -8.72 13.98
CA GLU A 290 -19.25 -7.65 13.21
C GLU A 290 -20.76 -7.81 13.17
N ARG A 291 -21.29 -9.04 13.10
CA ARG A 291 -22.74 -9.30 13.25
C ARG A 291 -23.25 -8.82 14.61
N ALA A 292 -22.57 -9.19 15.70
CA ALA A 292 -22.98 -8.80 17.05
C ALA A 292 -22.92 -7.28 17.27
N ARG A 293 -21.99 -6.58 16.61
CA ARG A 293 -21.79 -5.13 16.73
C ARG A 293 -22.50 -4.30 15.69
N LEU A 294 -23.26 -4.90 14.77
CA LEU A 294 -23.85 -4.18 13.64
C LEU A 294 -24.68 -2.97 14.10
N HIS A 295 -25.45 -3.13 15.19
CA HIS A 295 -26.26 -2.06 15.79
C HIS A 295 -25.46 -0.92 16.44
N THR A 296 -24.17 -1.12 16.70
CA THR A 296 -23.27 -0.09 17.25
C THR A 296 -22.46 0.65 16.19
N ARG A 297 -22.47 0.18 14.93
CA ARG A 297 -21.69 0.78 13.84
C ARG A 297 -22.42 1.95 13.21
N THR A 298 -21.66 2.90 12.65
CA THR A 298 -22.22 4.01 11.87
C THR A 298 -22.36 3.64 10.40
N HIS A 299 -23.42 4.15 9.75
CA HIS A 299 -23.66 4.01 8.30
C HIS A 299 -23.70 2.56 7.79
N VAL A 300 -24.35 1.66 8.53
CA VAL A 300 -24.55 0.27 8.13
C VAL A 300 -25.29 0.20 6.79
N ASP A 301 -24.69 -0.47 5.80
CA ASP A 301 -25.28 -0.68 4.48
C ASP A 301 -26.54 -1.56 4.54
N PRO A 302 -27.51 -1.41 3.61
CA PRO A 302 -28.78 -2.14 3.65
C PRO A 302 -28.60 -3.67 3.59
N LEU A 303 -27.65 -4.14 2.78
CA LEU A 303 -27.38 -5.56 2.55
C LEU A 303 -26.20 -6.07 3.40
N HIS A 304 -25.73 -5.29 4.37
CA HIS A 304 -24.55 -5.62 5.18
C HIS A 304 -24.73 -6.96 5.91
N GLY A 305 -25.85 -7.16 6.59
CA GLY A 305 -26.14 -8.40 7.31
C GLY A 305 -26.23 -9.62 6.39
N ALA A 306 -26.90 -9.48 5.25
CA ALA A 306 -26.98 -10.54 4.23
C ALA A 306 -25.59 -10.92 3.69
N PHE A 307 -24.72 -9.93 3.48
CA PHE A 307 -23.36 -10.16 3.04
C PHE A 307 -22.51 -10.91 4.06
N LEU A 308 -22.59 -10.52 5.34
CA LEU A 308 -21.97 -11.27 6.43
C LEU A 308 -22.50 -12.71 6.47
N GLY A 309 -23.79 -12.91 6.14
CA GLY A 309 -24.43 -14.17 5.80
C GLY A 309 -23.61 -15.02 4.84
N LEU A 310 -23.50 -14.54 3.60
CA LEU A 310 -22.83 -15.21 2.49
C LEU A 310 -21.34 -15.44 2.75
N CYS A 311 -20.63 -14.48 3.35
CA CYS A 311 -19.22 -14.65 3.71
C CYS A 311 -19.01 -15.77 4.73
N LYS A 312 -19.87 -15.88 5.76
CA LYS A 312 -19.79 -16.98 6.73
C LYS A 312 -20.00 -18.32 6.03
N ALA A 313 -21.03 -18.42 5.19
CA ALA A 313 -21.32 -19.62 4.43
C ALA A 313 -20.15 -20.05 3.52
N PHE A 314 -19.54 -19.09 2.82
CA PHE A 314 -18.37 -19.33 1.97
C PHE A 314 -17.19 -19.89 2.78
N VAL A 315 -16.85 -19.23 3.89
CA VAL A 315 -15.70 -19.63 4.71
C VAL A 315 -15.94 -21.01 5.33
N SER A 316 -17.16 -21.29 5.80
CA SER A 316 -17.57 -22.59 6.34
C SER A 316 -17.66 -23.70 5.28
N SER A 317 -17.92 -23.40 4.01
CA SER A 317 -18.00 -24.43 2.96
C SER A 317 -16.64 -24.96 2.53
N VAL A 318 -15.63 -24.08 2.58
CA VAL A 318 -14.22 -24.43 2.37
C VAL A 318 -13.72 -25.39 3.46
N GLU A 319 -14.19 -25.25 4.69
CA GLU A 319 -13.95 -26.22 5.78
C GLU A 319 -14.93 -27.40 5.72
N LYS A 320 -14.50 -28.55 5.17
CA LYS A 320 -15.31 -29.78 5.08
C LYS A 320 -15.99 -30.19 6.40
N THR A 321 -15.39 -29.88 7.54
CA THR A 321 -15.88 -30.23 8.89
C THR A 321 -17.05 -29.36 9.39
N ARG A 322 -17.25 -28.15 8.86
CA ARG A 322 -18.28 -27.19 9.32
C ARG A 322 -19.39 -26.91 8.30
N ARG A 323 -19.43 -27.68 7.21
CA ARG A 323 -20.39 -27.50 6.10
C ARG A 323 -21.87 -27.53 6.51
N VAL A 324 -22.23 -28.16 7.62
CA VAL A 324 -23.63 -28.33 8.01
C VAL A 324 -24.26 -27.01 8.48
N GLU A 325 -23.52 -26.17 9.21
CA GLU A 325 -23.97 -24.85 9.70
C GLU A 325 -23.97 -23.78 8.61
N ALA A 326 -23.25 -24.02 7.50
CA ALA A 326 -23.00 -23.03 6.45
C ALA A 326 -24.26 -22.59 5.69
N THR A 327 -25.34 -23.37 5.73
CA THR A 327 -26.51 -23.16 4.87
C THR A 327 -27.60 -22.30 5.49
N GLU A 328 -27.54 -22.05 6.80
CA GLU A 328 -28.49 -21.17 7.47
C GLU A 328 -28.34 -19.73 6.93
N GLY A 329 -29.38 -19.29 6.21
CA GLY A 329 -29.44 -17.94 5.65
C GLY A 329 -28.78 -17.75 4.28
N VAL A 330 -28.24 -18.80 3.63
CA VAL A 330 -27.71 -18.67 2.26
C VAL A 330 -28.82 -18.34 1.27
N VAL A 331 -29.91 -19.11 1.29
CA VAL A 331 -31.08 -18.89 0.43
C VAL A 331 -31.63 -17.47 0.63
N GLU A 332 -31.82 -17.07 1.89
CA GLU A 332 -32.33 -15.75 2.23
C GLU A 332 -31.36 -14.63 1.82
N GLY A 333 -30.04 -14.83 2.01
CA GLY A 333 -29.01 -13.89 1.58
C GLY A 333 -28.99 -13.71 0.06
N LEU A 334 -29.08 -14.80 -0.71
CA LEU A 334 -29.17 -14.76 -2.17
C LEU A 334 -30.51 -14.18 -2.66
N ARG A 335 -31.59 -14.35 -1.89
CA ARG A 335 -32.89 -13.72 -2.20
C ARG A 335 -32.82 -12.20 -2.06
N GLN A 336 -32.10 -11.71 -1.05
CA GLN A 336 -31.89 -10.26 -0.83
C GLN A 336 -30.87 -9.67 -1.80
N ILE A 337 -29.79 -10.40 -2.11
CA ILE A 337 -28.74 -10.02 -3.06
C ILE A 337 -28.99 -10.79 -4.36
N ASN A 338 -29.93 -10.33 -5.19
CA ASN A 338 -30.42 -11.11 -6.33
C ASN A 338 -29.89 -10.61 -7.70
N THR A 339 -29.07 -9.56 -7.71
CA THR A 339 -28.39 -9.03 -8.90
C THR A 339 -26.89 -8.88 -8.70
N CYS A 340 -26.12 -8.95 -9.78
CA CYS A 340 -24.67 -8.71 -9.74
C CYS A 340 -24.32 -7.32 -9.21
N ALA A 341 -25.12 -6.30 -9.55
CA ALA A 341 -24.94 -4.94 -9.05
C ALA A 341 -25.02 -4.89 -7.52
N GLN A 342 -26.01 -5.55 -6.90
CA GLN A 342 -26.12 -5.64 -5.44
C GLN A 342 -25.01 -6.48 -4.80
N LEU A 343 -24.52 -7.51 -5.50
CA LEU A 343 -23.42 -8.33 -5.01
C LEU A 343 -22.11 -7.52 -4.93
N LEU A 344 -21.84 -6.69 -5.94
CA LEU A 344 -20.63 -5.87 -6.01
C LEU A 344 -20.76 -4.58 -5.20
N ARG A 345 -21.97 -4.02 -5.13
CA ARG A 345 -22.30 -2.75 -4.46
C ARG A 345 -23.50 -2.93 -3.54
N PRO A 346 -23.33 -3.60 -2.38
CA PRO A 346 -24.38 -3.77 -1.38
C PRO A 346 -24.72 -2.47 -0.63
N PHE A 347 -24.56 -1.31 -1.26
CA PHE A 347 -24.47 0.02 -0.62
C PHE A 347 -25.84 0.68 -0.50
N HIS A 348 -25.89 1.78 0.27
CA HIS A 348 -26.94 2.78 0.12
C HIS A 348 -26.88 3.44 -1.26
N GLU A 349 -28.02 3.91 -1.76
CA GLU A 349 -28.05 4.73 -2.98
C GLU A 349 -27.32 6.08 -2.75
N ASP A 350 -27.48 6.66 -1.55
CA ASP A 350 -26.74 7.87 -1.16
C ASP A 350 -25.35 7.53 -0.60
N MET A 351 -24.33 7.93 -1.38
CA MET A 351 -22.92 7.78 -1.04
C MET A 351 -22.30 9.03 -0.40
N GLY A 352 -23.12 10.02 -0.01
CA GLY A 352 -22.67 11.29 0.56
C GLY A 352 -21.74 11.13 1.76
N ASN A 353 -22.04 10.20 2.67
CA ASN A 353 -21.18 9.94 3.83
C ASN A 353 -19.80 9.43 3.41
N TRP A 354 -19.73 8.46 2.50
CA TRP A 354 -18.45 7.95 1.98
C TRP A 354 -17.63 9.07 1.32
N ARG A 355 -18.27 9.84 0.44
CA ARG A 355 -17.61 10.96 -0.25
C ARG A 355 -17.15 12.03 0.74
N HIS A 356 -17.85 12.23 1.86
CA HIS A 356 -17.41 13.14 2.91
C HIS A 356 -16.13 12.65 3.60
N TYR A 357 -16.09 11.39 4.05
CA TYR A 357 -14.92 10.79 4.72
C TYR A 357 -13.67 10.75 3.82
N PHE A 358 -13.84 10.60 2.51
CA PHE A 358 -12.75 10.40 1.56
C PHE A 358 -12.73 11.45 0.45
N ARG A 359 -13.03 12.72 0.77
CA ARG A 359 -12.82 13.88 -0.12
C ARG A 359 -13.35 13.74 -1.55
N GLY A 360 -14.54 13.16 -1.69
CA GLY A 360 -15.23 13.00 -2.96
C GLY A 360 -14.86 11.72 -3.73
N GLN A 361 -13.95 10.89 -3.21
CA GLN A 361 -13.62 9.61 -3.83
C GLN A 361 -14.85 8.70 -3.88
N GLU A 362 -15.04 8.00 -4.99
CA GLU A 362 -16.11 7.00 -5.12
C GLU A 362 -15.82 5.79 -4.23
N ARG A 363 -16.86 5.03 -3.85
CA ARG A 363 -16.66 3.78 -3.12
C ARG A 363 -16.32 2.66 -4.11
N PRO A 364 -15.21 1.93 -3.91
CA PRO A 364 -14.92 0.76 -4.73
C PRO A 364 -15.96 -0.33 -4.49
N ASP A 365 -16.12 -1.25 -5.46
CA ASP A 365 -16.93 -2.46 -5.25
C ASP A 365 -16.33 -3.28 -4.09
N VAL A 366 -17.16 -4.02 -3.35
CA VAL A 366 -16.68 -4.79 -2.18
C VAL A 366 -15.75 -5.94 -2.53
N MET A 367 -15.77 -6.37 -3.79
CA MET A 367 -14.96 -7.47 -4.28
C MET A 367 -14.68 -7.35 -5.77
N ASP A 368 -13.65 -8.04 -6.24
CA ASP A 368 -13.38 -8.16 -7.68
C ASP A 368 -14.23 -9.27 -8.33
N LYS A 369 -14.29 -9.27 -9.67
CA LYS A 369 -15.04 -10.25 -10.49
C LYS A 369 -14.62 -11.70 -10.18
N ARG A 370 -13.37 -11.93 -9.80
CA ARG A 370 -12.86 -13.26 -9.46
C ARG A 370 -13.34 -13.71 -8.08
N GLN A 371 -13.34 -12.82 -7.10
CA GLN A 371 -13.94 -13.04 -5.78
C GLN A 371 -15.44 -13.32 -5.91
N ALA A 372 -16.16 -12.58 -6.76
CA ALA A 372 -17.57 -12.82 -7.04
C ALA A 372 -17.83 -14.23 -7.61
N ARG A 373 -17.07 -14.63 -8.64
CA ARG A 373 -17.16 -15.99 -9.21
C ARG A 373 -16.88 -17.08 -8.19
N ARG A 374 -15.86 -16.91 -7.34
CA ARG A 374 -15.54 -17.88 -6.27
C ARG A 374 -16.68 -18.00 -5.26
N LEU A 375 -17.23 -16.87 -4.81
CA LEU A 375 -18.35 -16.84 -3.89
C LEU A 375 -19.56 -17.58 -4.48
N LEU A 376 -19.96 -17.21 -5.69
CA LEU A 376 -21.13 -17.80 -6.36
C LEU A 376 -20.95 -19.28 -6.71
N GLY A 377 -19.73 -19.69 -7.09
CA GLY A 377 -19.40 -21.10 -7.28
C GLY A 377 -19.61 -21.91 -5.99
N ALA A 378 -19.09 -21.43 -4.86
CA ALA A 378 -19.28 -22.09 -3.57
C ALA A 378 -20.74 -22.08 -3.11
N MET A 379 -21.50 -21.01 -3.36
CA MET A 379 -22.94 -20.98 -3.03
C MET A 379 -23.73 -21.99 -3.87
N THR A 380 -23.37 -22.14 -5.14
CA THR A 380 -24.00 -23.13 -6.04
C THR A 380 -23.76 -24.55 -5.54
N GLU A 381 -22.51 -24.87 -5.17
CA GLU A 381 -22.15 -26.18 -4.59
C GLU A 381 -22.95 -26.45 -3.30
N LEU A 382 -23.05 -25.47 -2.39
CA LEU A 382 -23.82 -25.61 -1.15
C LEU A 382 -25.31 -25.88 -1.40
N LEU A 383 -25.93 -25.18 -2.36
CA LEU A 383 -27.35 -25.38 -2.70
C LEU A 383 -27.59 -26.79 -3.26
N GLN A 384 -26.71 -27.25 -4.16
CA GLN A 384 -26.78 -28.59 -4.75
C GLN A 384 -26.60 -29.69 -3.70
N GLU A 385 -25.61 -29.55 -2.80
CA GLU A 385 -25.34 -30.53 -1.73
C GLU A 385 -26.55 -30.71 -0.78
N LYS A 386 -27.36 -29.67 -0.57
CA LYS A 386 -28.57 -29.75 0.28
C LYS A 386 -29.83 -30.17 -0.45
N GLY A 387 -29.76 -30.42 -1.76
CA GLY A 387 -30.95 -30.72 -2.57
C GLY A 387 -31.95 -29.56 -2.59
N ILE A 388 -31.49 -28.32 -2.39
CA ILE A 388 -32.35 -27.14 -2.53
C ILE A 388 -32.56 -26.94 -4.04
N PRO A 389 -33.81 -27.00 -4.54
CA PRO A 389 -34.08 -26.90 -5.97
C PRO A 389 -33.83 -25.50 -6.52
N GLU A 390 -33.70 -24.49 -5.66
CA GLU A 390 -33.36 -23.14 -6.05
C GLU A 390 -31.93 -23.08 -6.61
N SER A 391 -31.84 -22.64 -7.86
CA SER A 391 -30.58 -22.22 -8.47
C SER A 391 -30.24 -20.80 -8.04
N LEU A 392 -29.01 -20.34 -8.32
CA LEU A 392 -28.67 -18.93 -8.18
C LEU A 392 -29.74 -18.04 -8.84
N PRO A 393 -30.15 -16.92 -8.20
CA PRO A 393 -31.01 -15.93 -8.81
C PRO A 393 -30.55 -15.58 -10.23
N PRO A 394 -31.47 -15.40 -11.20
CA PRO A 394 -31.10 -15.13 -12.59
C PRO A 394 -30.11 -13.96 -12.75
N GLY A 395 -30.27 -12.90 -11.96
CA GLY A 395 -29.39 -11.73 -11.97
C GLY A 395 -27.98 -11.96 -11.44
N LEU A 396 -27.67 -13.13 -10.88
CA LEU A 396 -26.35 -13.51 -10.39
C LEU A 396 -25.60 -14.50 -11.30
N ARG A 397 -26.29 -15.18 -12.21
CA ARG A 397 -25.71 -16.32 -12.96
C ARG A 397 -24.50 -15.94 -13.83
N ALA A 398 -24.47 -14.73 -14.37
CA ALA A 398 -23.37 -14.20 -15.19
C ALA A 398 -22.42 -13.27 -14.41
N CYS A 399 -22.56 -13.15 -13.08
CA CYS A 399 -21.82 -12.16 -12.33
C CYS A 399 -20.32 -12.50 -12.27
N GLY A 400 -19.50 -11.60 -12.81
CA GLY A 400 -18.05 -11.78 -12.92
C GLY A 400 -17.61 -12.53 -14.19
N GLU A 401 -18.54 -12.89 -15.07
CA GLU A 401 -18.24 -13.21 -16.46
C GLU A 401 -18.04 -11.88 -17.23
N GLY A 402 -17.19 -11.88 -18.27
CA GLY A 402 -17.11 -10.72 -19.17
C GLY A 402 -18.36 -10.69 -20.05
N ASP A 403 -18.86 -9.50 -20.37
CA ASP A 403 -19.97 -9.31 -21.32
C ASP A 403 -19.72 -9.98 -22.68
#